data_AF-A0A9C7PKX6-F1
#
_entry.id   AF-A0A9C7PKX6-F1
#
_cell.length_a   1.000
_cell.length_b   1.000
_cell.length_c   1.000
_cell.angle_alpha   90.00
_cell.angle_beta   90.00
_cell.angle_gamma   90.00
#
_symmetry.space_group_name_H-M   'P 1'
#
loop_
_entity.id
_entity.type
_entity.pdbx_description
1 polymer ?
#
loop_
_entity_poly.entity_id
_entity_poly.type
_entity_poly.pdbx_seq_one_letter_code
_entity_poly.pdbx_strand_id
1 'polypeptide(L)'
;MGRARKQLRALRVRNVRLRHGDGLDGWASEAPFDLILGAAAPEHLPTQLLEQLAPGGRLILPVGGEQQKLMMVTATPEGYVEEVIEEVNFVPMVRGVSR
;
A
#
# COMPACT_ATOMS: atom_id res chain seq x y z
N MET A 1 -7.07 11.23 -11.45
CA MET A 1 -7.23 11.93 -10.14
C MET A 1 -8.57 12.67 -9.93
N GLY A 2 -9.27 13.13 -10.98
CA GLY A 2 -10.44 14.03 -10.80
C GLY A 2 -11.65 13.43 -10.07
N ARG A 3 -12.02 12.17 -10.34
CA ARG A 3 -13.22 11.54 -9.76
C ARG A 3 -13.11 11.35 -8.24
N ALA A 4 -12.00 10.77 -7.75
CA ALA A 4 -11.79 10.54 -6.33
C ALA A 4 -11.80 11.84 -5.51
N ARG A 5 -11.07 12.87 -5.98
CA ARG A 5 -11.04 14.19 -5.34
C ARG A 5 -12.45 14.83 -5.28
N LYS A 6 -13.23 14.71 -6.36
CA LYS A 6 -14.62 15.21 -6.41
C LYS A 6 -15.51 14.52 -5.37
N GLN A 7 -15.41 13.20 -5.25
CA GLN A 7 -16.20 12.42 -4.30
C GLN A 7 -15.85 12.77 -2.84
N LEU A 8 -14.55 12.82 -2.50
CA LEU A 8 -14.11 13.21 -1.15
C LEU A 8 -14.58 14.62 -0.77
N ARG A 9 -14.54 15.57 -1.71
CA ARG A 9 -15.06 16.93 -1.50
C ARG A 9 -16.57 16.93 -1.26
N ALA A 10 -17.33 16.14 -2.02
CA ALA A 10 -18.79 16.02 -1.85
C ALA A 10 -19.16 15.44 -0.47
N LEU A 11 -18.40 14.46 -0.01
CA LEU A 11 -18.53 13.84 1.31
C LEU A 11 -17.96 14.70 2.46
N ARG A 12 -17.36 15.86 2.15
CA ARG A 12 -16.71 16.76 3.12
C ARG A 12 -15.59 16.09 3.95
N VAL A 13 -14.91 15.11 3.37
CA VAL A 13 -13.74 14.46 3.98
C VAL A 13 -12.54 15.41 3.86
N ARG A 14 -11.91 15.76 5.00
CA ARG A 14 -10.85 16.79 5.08
C ARG A 14 -9.48 16.27 5.48
N ASN A 15 -9.40 15.03 5.94
CA ASN A 15 -8.18 14.39 6.44
C ASN A 15 -7.54 13.45 5.41
N VAL A 16 -7.77 13.66 4.11
CA VAL A 16 -7.22 12.85 3.03
C VAL A 16 -6.38 13.71 2.10
N ARG A 17 -5.12 13.30 1.89
CA ARG A 17 -4.24 13.87 0.87
C ARG A 17 -4.17 12.91 -0.32
N LEU A 18 -4.20 13.45 -1.53
CA LEU A 18 -4.18 12.66 -2.77
C LEU A 18 -2.92 12.99 -3.56
N ARG A 19 -2.16 11.97 -3.95
CA ARG A 19 -1.02 12.08 -4.84
C ARG A 19 -1.23 11.24 -6.09
N HIS A 20 -0.89 11.80 -7.24
CA HIS A 20 -0.72 11.04 -8.47
C HIS A 20 0.72 10.56 -8.56
N GLY A 21 0.92 9.25 -8.61
CA GLY A 21 2.24 8.64 -8.66
C GLY A 21 2.10 7.12 -8.73
N ASP A 22 3.25 6.45 -8.86
CA ASP A 22 3.34 5.00 -8.73
C ASP A 22 3.23 4.64 -7.24
N GLY A 23 2.30 3.73 -6.91
CA GLY A 23 2.10 3.27 -5.55
C GLY A 23 3.23 2.38 -5.05
N LEU A 24 4.02 1.76 -5.95
CA LEU A 24 5.14 0.88 -5.57
C LEU A 24 6.25 1.67 -4.87
N ASP A 25 6.45 2.92 -5.28
CA ASP A 25 7.40 3.84 -4.65
C ASP A 25 6.90 4.40 -3.30
N GLY A 26 5.64 4.15 -2.95
CA GLY A 26 4.98 4.73 -1.78
C GLY A 26 4.93 6.26 -1.80
N TRP A 27 5.04 6.87 -0.62
CA TRP A 27 5.05 8.32 -0.45
C TRP A 27 6.08 8.77 0.59
N ALA A 28 7.35 8.60 0.24
CA ALA A 28 8.50 8.86 1.12
C ALA A 28 8.49 10.23 1.83
N SER A 29 7.98 11.30 1.19
CA SER A 29 7.88 12.63 1.81
C SER A 29 6.88 12.72 2.97
N GLU A 30 6.00 11.73 3.10
CA GLU A 30 4.97 11.63 4.15
C GLU A 30 5.21 10.45 5.09
N ALA A 31 6.27 9.68 4.84
CA ALA A 31 6.73 8.63 5.73
C ALA A 31 7.30 9.26 7.03
N PRO A 32 7.32 8.51 8.14
CA PRO A 32 6.88 7.13 8.27
C PRO A 32 5.36 6.96 8.43
N PHE A 33 4.84 5.76 8.12
CA PHE A 33 3.44 5.40 8.26
C PHE A 33 3.21 4.35 9.35
N ASP A 34 2.21 4.57 10.21
CA ASP A 34 1.76 3.54 11.16
C ASP A 34 1.09 2.35 10.46
N LEU A 35 0.42 2.62 9.33
CA LEU A 35 -0.24 1.62 8.51
C LEU A 35 -0.13 1.98 7.03
N ILE A 36 0.28 1.02 6.21
CA ILE A 36 0.16 1.06 4.76
C ILE A 36 -0.85 -0.01 4.36
N LEU A 37 -1.86 0.38 3.59
CA LEU A 37 -2.90 -0.53 3.07
C LEU A 37 -2.92 -0.46 1.55
N GLY A 38 -2.74 -1.60 0.90
CA GLY A 38 -2.82 -1.71 -0.55
C GLY A 38 -4.12 -2.35 -1.03
N ALA A 39 -4.63 -1.84 -2.15
CA ALA A 39 -5.84 -2.34 -2.82
C ALA A 39 -5.56 -2.85 -4.25
N ALA A 40 -4.30 -3.21 -4.53
CA ALA A 40 -3.83 -3.83 -5.75
C ALA A 40 -2.67 -4.78 -5.41
N ALA A 41 -2.53 -5.88 -6.15
CA ALA A 41 -1.57 -6.94 -5.86
C ALA A 41 -0.29 -6.79 -6.68
N PRO A 42 0.86 -6.42 -6.09
CA PRO A 42 2.15 -6.68 -6.71
C PRO A 42 2.50 -8.17 -6.66
N GLU A 43 3.38 -8.61 -7.56
CA GLU A 43 3.86 -10.00 -7.58
C GLU A 43 4.66 -10.36 -6.31
N HIS A 44 5.35 -9.38 -5.72
CA HIS A 44 6.20 -9.53 -4.54
C HIS A 44 6.01 -8.34 -3.59
N LEU A 45 6.31 -8.52 -2.30
CA LEU A 45 6.31 -7.43 -1.31
C LEU A 45 7.30 -6.32 -1.71
N PRO A 46 6.84 -5.06 -1.92
CA PRO A 46 7.74 -3.98 -2.31
C PRO A 46 8.54 -3.47 -1.11
N THR A 47 9.88 -3.60 -1.15
CA THR A 47 10.79 -3.12 -0.09
C THR A 47 10.60 -1.62 0.20
N GLN A 48 10.34 -0.81 -0.83
CA GLN A 48 10.10 0.63 -0.68
C GLN A 48 8.92 0.96 0.24
N LEU A 49 7.89 0.11 0.29
CA LEU A 49 6.75 0.29 1.20
C LEU A 49 7.11 -0.11 2.63
N LEU A 50 7.87 -1.21 2.78
CA LEU A 50 8.33 -1.67 4.10
C LEU A 50 9.23 -0.62 4.78
N GLU A 51 10.17 -0.04 4.04
CA GLU A 51 11.07 1.02 4.53
C GLU A 51 10.36 2.31 4.96
N GLN A 52 9.10 2.50 4.53
CA GLN A 52 8.28 3.66 4.90
C GLN A 52 7.40 3.39 6.12
N LEU A 53 7.44 2.20 6.72
CA LEU A 53 6.73 1.92 7.96
C LEU A 53 7.41 2.60 9.16
N ALA A 54 6.59 3.11 10.07
CA ALA A 54 7.04 3.51 11.40
C ALA A 54 7.48 2.27 12.21
N PRO A 55 8.30 2.43 13.26
CA PRO A 55 8.54 1.35 14.22
C PRO A 55 7.22 0.82 14.80
N GLY A 56 6.98 -0.48 14.72
CA GLY A 56 5.70 -1.10 15.11
C GLY A 56 4.58 -0.97 14.06
N GLY A 57 4.84 -0.27 12.95
CA GLY A 57 3.90 -0.08 11.87
C GLY A 57 3.63 -1.36 11.08
N ARG A 58 2.53 -1.35 10.32
CA ARG A 58 2.06 -2.53 9.59
C ARG A 58 1.83 -2.22 8.11
N LEU A 59 2.15 -3.18 7.25
CA LEU A 59 1.73 -3.20 5.86
C LEU A 59 0.69 -4.30 5.68
N ILE A 60 -0.46 -3.97 5.10
CA ILE A 60 -1.48 -4.94 4.68
C ILE A 60 -1.63 -4.84 3.16
N LEU A 61 -1.27 -5.89 2.44
CA LEU A 61 -1.16 -5.86 0.98
C LEU A 61 -1.49 -7.23 0.39
N PRO A 62 -2.37 -7.33 -0.62
CA PRO A 62 -2.46 -8.56 -1.42
C PRO A 62 -1.15 -8.75 -2.20
N VAL A 63 -0.60 -9.96 -2.22
CA VAL A 63 0.65 -10.27 -2.92
C VAL A 63 0.47 -11.54 -3.74
N GLY A 64 0.98 -11.53 -4.97
CA GLY A 64 1.01 -12.67 -5.88
C GLY A 64 0.54 -12.34 -7.30
N GLY A 65 0.65 -13.34 -8.17
CA GLY A 65 0.21 -13.27 -9.57
C GLY A 65 -1.18 -13.87 -9.75
N GLU A 66 -1.26 -15.05 -10.37
CA GLU A 66 -2.53 -15.78 -10.56
C GLU A 66 -3.16 -16.25 -9.24
N GLN A 67 -2.32 -16.65 -8.28
CA GLN A 67 -2.72 -16.92 -6.90
C GLN A 67 -2.21 -15.80 -6.02
N GLN A 68 -3.10 -15.21 -5.22
CA GLN A 68 -2.77 -14.09 -4.35
C GLN A 68 -3.17 -14.38 -2.91
N LYS A 69 -2.39 -13.84 -1.99
CA LYS A 69 -2.64 -13.91 -0.55
C LYS A 69 -2.65 -12.51 0.03
N LEU A 70 -3.57 -12.25 0.95
CA LEU A 70 -3.52 -11.04 1.75
C LEU A 70 -2.44 -11.23 2.83
N MET A 71 -1.39 -10.42 2.77
CA MET A 71 -0.30 -10.48 3.72
C MET A 71 -0.37 -9.30 4.68
N MET A 72 -0.07 -9.56 5.95
CA MET A 72 0.27 -8.53 6.93
C MET A 72 1.75 -8.63 7.25
N VAL A 73 2.45 -7.50 7.17
CA VAL A 73 3.86 -7.40 7.57
C VAL A 73 3.98 -6.39 8.69
N THR A 74 4.56 -6.79 9.82
CA THR A 74 4.78 -5.91 10.97
C THR A 74 6.26 -5.55 11.08
N ALA A 75 6.57 -4.26 11.18
CA ALA A 75 7.93 -3.78 11.45
C ALA A 75 8.25 -3.91 12.95
N THR A 76 9.15 -4.82 13.30
CA THR A 76 9.64 -5.04 14.67
C THR A 76 11.09 -4.55 14.82
N PRO A 77 11.61 -4.42 16.06
CA PRO A 77 13.01 -4.09 16.26
C PRO A 77 14.01 -5.08 15.63
N GLU A 78 13.59 -6.33 15.42
CA GLU A 78 14.41 -7.43 14.87
C GLU A 78 14.27 -7.57 13.34
N GLY A 79 13.38 -6.80 12.70
CA GLY A 79 13.13 -6.86 11.26
C GLY A 79 11.64 -6.85 10.93
N TYR A 80 11.23 -7.65 9.96
CA TYR A 80 9.84 -7.75 9.52
C TYR A 80 9.27 -9.12 9.83
N VAL A 81 8.08 -9.16 10.42
CA VAL A 81 7.31 -10.39 10.65
C VAL A 81 6.18 -10.43 9.63
N GLU A 82 6.18 -11.47 8.78
CA GLU A 82 5.17 -11.67 7.73
C GLU A 82 4.13 -12.72 8.17
N GLU A 83 2.86 -12.40 7.95
CA GLU A 83 1.72 -13.25 8.23
C GLU A 83 0.82 -13.32 7.00
N VAL A 84 0.37 -14.52 6.64
CA VAL A 84 -0.67 -14.74 5.63
C VAL A 84 -2.02 -14.74 6.33
N ILE A 85 -2.92 -13.84 5.92
CA ILE A 85 -4.28 -13.76 6.45
C ILE A 85 -5.19 -14.75 5.72
N GLU A 86 -5.33 -14.61 4.40
CA GLU A 86 -6.23 -15.42 3.58
C GLU A 86 -5.88 -15.36 2.08
N GLU A 87 -6.50 -16.22 1.28
CA GLU A 87 -6.46 -16.14 -0.18
C GLU A 87 -7.41 -15.05 -0.69
N VAL A 88 -6.96 -14.27 -1.69
CA VAL A 88 -7.74 -13.13 -2.22
C VAL A 88 -7.57 -13.01 -3.73
N ASN A 89 -8.32 -12.10 -4.35
CA ASN A 89 -8.18 -11.78 -5.78
C ASN A 89 -8.39 -10.28 -6.02
N PHE A 90 -7.28 -9.56 -6.18
CA PHE A 90 -7.19 -8.13 -6.47
C PHE A 90 -6.62 -7.88 -7.87
N VAL A 91 -6.88 -6.69 -8.38
CA VAL A 91 -6.25 -6.23 -9.63
C VAL A 91 -4.74 -6.11 -9.46
N PRO A 92 -3.95 -6.38 -10.51
CA PRO A 92 -2.49 -6.27 -10.44
C PRO A 92 -2.05 -4.83 -10.21
N MET A 93 -0.98 -4.68 -9.42
CA MET A 93 -0.31 -3.41 -9.19
C MET A 93 0.69 -3.17 -10.32
N VAL A 94 0.31 -2.29 -11.25
CA VAL A 94 1.09 -2.03 -12.46
C VAL A 94 2.13 -0.94 -12.18
N ARG A 95 3.40 -1.19 -12.56
CA ARG A 95 4.43 -0.15 -12.57
C ARG A 95 4.00 1.02 -13.45
N GLY A 96 4.29 2.23 -13.01
CA GLY A 96 4.01 3.45 -13.74
C GLY A 96 4.63 3.41 -15.14
N VAL A 97 3.78 3.50 -16.16
CA VAL A 97 4.22 3.86 -17.51
C VAL A 97 4.40 5.37 -17.53
N SER A 98 5.65 5.84 -17.53
CA SER A 98 5.95 7.21 -17.96
C SER A 98 5.38 7.39 -19.37
N ARG A 99 4.38 8.26 -19.49
CA ARG A 99 3.99 8.88 -20.75
C ARG A 99 4.30 10.36 -20.67
#